data_AF-A0A5K1E9N3-F1
#
_entry.id   AF-A0A5K1E9N3-F1
#
_cell.length_a   1.000
_cell.length_b   1.000
_cell.length_c   1.000
_cell.angle_alpha   90.00
_cell.angle_beta   90.00
_cell.angle_gamma   90.00
#
_symmetry.space_group_name_H-M   'P 1'
#
loop_
_entity.id
_entity.type
_entity.pdbx_description
1 polymer ?
#
loop_
_entity_poly.entity_id
_entity_poly.type
_entity_poly.pdbx_seq_one_letter_code
_entity_poly.pdbx_strand_id
1 'polypeptide(L)' 'NELSGKGIGASVPSGQYAKDLIKLRSLINEIYDSNSLHPLLLAPGGFYDEHWFSQLLQDSRPGVFNVLTHHIYNLGA' A
#
# COMPACT_ATOMS: atom_id res chain seq x y z
N ASN A 1 -3.96 -5.33 5.96
CA ASN A 1 -2.70 -6.05 5.72
C ASN A 1 -2.98 -7.21 4.78
N GLU A 2 -2.01 -7.64 3.98
CA GLU A 2 -2.08 -8.84 3.12
C GLU A 2 -3.21 -8.87 2.08
N LEU A 3 -3.62 -7.70 1.59
CA LEU A 3 -4.74 -7.58 0.63
C LEU A 3 -4.35 -7.82 -0.84
N SER A 4 -3.06 -8.00 -1.13
CA SER A 4 -2.50 -8.24 -2.47
C SER A 4 -2.51 -9.70 -2.92
N GLY A 5 -2.93 -10.63 -2.07
CA GLY A 5 -2.84 -12.07 -2.30
C GLY A 5 -4.13 -12.72 -2.79
N LYS A 6 -4.02 -13.98 -3.22
CA LYS A 6 -5.14 -14.86 -3.62
C LYS A 6 -5.51 -15.88 -2.52
N GLY A 7 -5.14 -15.60 -1.28
CA GLY A 7 -5.38 -16.51 -0.15
C GLY A 7 -6.84 -16.59 0.29
N ILE A 8 -7.12 -17.43 1.30
CA ILE A 8 -8.44 -17.51 1.93
C ILE A 8 -8.59 -16.29 2.86
N GLY A 9 -9.24 -15.23 2.37
CA GLY A 9 -9.43 -14.01 3.14
C GLY A 9 -9.91 -12.84 2.28
N ALA A 10 -9.92 -11.65 2.88
CA ALA A 10 -10.21 -10.42 2.16
C ALA A 10 -9.09 -10.11 1.17
N SER A 11 -9.45 -9.84 -0.08
CA SER A 11 -8.55 -9.31 -1.11
C SER A 11 -9.15 -8.04 -1.68
N VAL A 12 -8.28 -7.12 -2.09
CA VAL A 12 -8.70 -5.86 -2.71
C VAL A 12 -7.92 -5.70 -4.02
N PRO A 13 -8.59 -5.37 -5.14
CA PRO A 13 -7.89 -5.05 -6.38
C PRO A 13 -6.91 -3.90 -6.16
N SER A 14 -5.72 -3.98 -6.77
CA SER A 14 -4.67 -2.97 -6.64
C SER A 14 -5.15 -1.55 -6.95
N GLY A 15 -6.00 -1.38 -7.97
CA GLY A 15 -6.57 -0.08 -8.32
C GLY A 15 -7.52 0.50 -7.25
N GLN A 16 -8.21 -0.34 -6.48
CA GLN A 16 -8.99 0.14 -5.33
C GLN A 16 -8.06 0.50 -4.17
N TYR A 17 -7.07 -0.35 -3.89
CA TYR A 17 -6.07 -0.08 -2.86
C TYR A 17 -5.31 1.24 -3.12
N ALA A 18 -4.98 1.54 -4.39
CA ALA A 18 -4.37 2.81 -4.79
C ALA A 18 -5.25 4.03 -4.46
N LYS A 19 -6.56 3.95 -4.74
CA LYS A 19 -7.52 5.02 -4.39
C LYS A 19 -7.59 5.21 -2.89
N ASP A 20 -7.56 4.12 -2.13
CA ASP A 20 -7.58 4.16 -0.67
C ASP A 20 -6.30 4.81 -0.13
N LEU A 21 -5.13 4.53 -0.72
CA LEU A 21 -3.87 5.20 -0.36
C LEU A 21 -3.87 6.70 -0.68
N ILE A 22 -4.43 7.10 -1.83
CA ILE A 22 -4.58 8.52 -2.18
C ILE A 22 -5.43 9.22 -1.12
N LYS A 23 -6.56 8.61 -0.74
CA LYS A 23 -7.44 9.18 0.28
C LYS A 23 -6.75 9.25 1.64
N LEU A 24 -6.04 8.20 2.04
CA LEU A 24 -5.27 8.17 3.28
C LEU A 24 -4.16 9.22 3.29
N ARG A 25 -3.45 9.44 2.18
CA ARG A 25 -2.47 10.52 2.05
C ARG A 25 -3.12 11.89 2.23
N SER A 26 -4.27 12.13 1.61
CA SER A 26 -5.01 13.39 1.81
C SER A 26 -5.37 13.59 3.28
N LEU A 27 -5.86 12.56 3.97
CA LEU A 27 -6.17 12.62 5.40
C LEU A 27 -4.92 12.88 6.25
N ILE A 28 -3.79 12.25 5.95
CA ILE A 28 -2.53 12.52 6.64
C ILE A 28 -2.13 13.99 6.46
N ASN A 29 -2.21 14.52 5.25
CA ASN A 29 -1.85 15.92 5.01
C ASN A 29 -2.80 16.88 5.74
N GLU A 30 -4.11 16.58 5.78
CA GLU A 30 -5.10 17.40 6.50
C GLU A 30 -4.88 17.39 8.01
N ILE A 31 -4.68 16.21 8.60
CA ILE A 31 -4.52 16.06 10.06
C ILE A 31 -3.19 16.69 10.53
N TYR A 32 -2.14 16.59 9.72
CA TYR A 32 -0.79 17.04 10.07
C TYR A 32 -0.39 18.38 9.41
N ASP A 33 -1.33 19.13 8.83
CA ASP A 33 -1.04 20.36 8.04
C ASP A 33 -0.23 21.42 8.81
N SER A 34 -0.45 21.50 10.13
CA SER A 34 0.27 22.43 11.03
C SER A 34 1.56 21.85 11.63
N ASN A 35 1.87 20.58 11.33
CA ASN A 35 3.03 19.88 11.87
C ASN A 35 4.13 19.80 10.81
N SER A 36 5.36 20.16 11.19
CA SER A 36 6.51 20.00 10.30
C SER A 36 6.87 18.52 10.03
N LEU A 37 6.36 17.59 10.84
CA LEU A 37 6.58 16.15 10.71
C LEU A 37 5.29 15.44 10.32
N HIS A 38 5.23 14.95 9.09
CA HIS A 38 4.17 14.09 8.60
C HIS A 38 4.56 12.61 8.78
N PRO A 39 3.63 11.75 9.22
CA PRO A 39 3.90 10.32 9.27
C PRO A 39 4.17 9.76 7.86
N LEU A 40 5.09 8.79 7.80
CA LEU A 40 5.36 8.04 6.57
C LEU A 40 4.22 7.06 6.31
N LEU A 41 3.80 6.96 5.05
CA LEU A 41 2.81 5.98 4.60
C LEU A 41 3.52 4.80 3.95
N LEU A 42 3.28 3.60 4.46
CA LEU A 42 3.89 2.35 4.00
C LEU A 42 2.80 1.45 3.41
N ALA A 43 3.07 0.81 2.26
CA ALA A 43 2.09 -0.02 1.55
C ALA A 43 2.76 -1.04 0.63
N PRO A 44 2.10 -2.14 0.21
CA PRO A 44 0.78 -2.60 0.65
C PRO A 44 0.78 -3.51 1.89
N GLY A 45 1.96 -3.98 2.35
CA GLY A 45 2.06 -4.93 3.46
C GLY A 45 1.46 -6.31 3.12
N GLY A 46 1.73 -6.82 1.92
CA GLY A 46 1.20 -8.11 1.47
C GLY A 46 2.22 -9.00 0.78
N PHE A 47 1.79 -10.20 0.41
CA PHE A 47 2.62 -11.11 -0.38
C PHE A 47 2.84 -10.53 -1.77
N TYR A 48 4.07 -10.67 -2.26
CA TYR A 48 4.44 -10.13 -3.56
C TYR A 48 3.70 -10.86 -4.69
N ASP A 49 2.97 -10.09 -5.49
CA ASP A 49 2.41 -10.47 -6.79
C ASP A 49 2.83 -9.38 -7.79
N GLU A 50 3.59 -9.76 -8.81
CA GLU A 50 4.23 -8.82 -9.74
C GLU A 50 3.23 -7.88 -10.39
N HIS A 51 2.10 -8.42 -10.88
CA HIS A 51 1.09 -7.65 -11.59
C HIS A 51 0.37 -6.70 -10.63
N TRP A 52 -0.02 -7.19 -9.46
CA TRP A 52 -0.72 -6.40 -8.44
C TRP A 52 0.15 -5.23 -7.97
N PHE A 53 1.43 -5.48 -7.67
CA PHE A 53 2.37 -4.44 -7.19
C PHE A 53 2.71 -3.42 -8.28
N SER A 54 2.93 -3.87 -9.51
CA SER A 54 3.18 -2.98 -10.65
C SER A 54 2.00 -2.05 -10.90
N GLN A 55 0.78 -2.59 -10.86
CA GLN A 55 -0.45 -1.80 -11.01
C GLN A 55 -0.62 -0.80 -9.86
N LEU A 56 -0.36 -1.20 -8.61
CA LEU A 56 -0.41 -0.29 -7.47
C LEU A 56 0.52 0.92 -7.67
N LEU A 57 1.76 0.69 -8.11
CA LEU A 57 2.74 1.76 -8.36
C LEU A 57 2.29 2.70 -9.48
N GLN A 58 1.73 2.17 -10.56
CA GLN A 58 1.21 2.97 -11.68
C GLN A 58 0.01 3.82 -11.24
N ASP A 59 -0.93 3.24 -10.49
CA ASP A 59 -2.18 3.90 -10.11
C ASP A 59 -2.02 4.91 -8.97
N SER A 60 -1.10 4.67 -8.04
CA SER A 60 -0.91 5.52 -6.85
C SER A 60 -0.23 6.85 -7.17
N ARG A 61 0.49 6.97 -8.30
CA ARG A 61 1.32 8.14 -8.66
C ARG A 61 2.48 8.41 -7.68
N PRO A 62 3.53 9.14 -8.12
CA PRO A 62 4.63 9.53 -7.23
C PRO A 62 4.17 10.32 -6.01
N GLY A 63 4.71 10.01 -4.84
CA GLY A 63 4.50 10.78 -3.61
C GLY A 63 3.30 10.38 -2.75
N VAL A 64 2.45 9.44 -3.20
CA VAL A 64 1.30 8.98 -2.39
C VAL A 64 1.74 8.18 -1.18
N PHE A 65 2.63 7.19 -1.34
CA PHE A 65 3.23 6.46 -0.22
C PHE A 65 4.75 6.53 -0.28
N ASN A 66 5.40 6.34 0.86
CA ASN A 66 6.83 6.57 1.05
C ASN A 66 7.68 5.32 0.84
N VAL A 67 7.16 4.15 1.21
CA VAL A 67 7.93 2.89 1.17
C VAL A 67 7.03 1.76 0.68
N LEU A 68 7.58 0.94 -0.22
CA LEU A 68 6.98 -0.31 -0.67
C LEU A 68 7.32 -1.44 0.31
N THR A 69 6.31 -2.15 0.82
CA THR A 69 6.48 -3.24 1.80
C THR A 69 5.85 -4.55 1.33
N HIS A 70 6.49 -5.67 1.62
CA HIS A 70 5.96 -7.00 1.33
C HIS A 70 6.39 -8.02 2.39
N HIS A 71 5.65 -9.12 2.49
CA HIS A 71 5.98 -10.23 3.39
C HIS A 71 6.66 -11.38 2.63
N ILE A 72 7.65 -12.00 3.27
CA ILE A 72 8.35 -13.19 2.76
C ILE A 72 8.42 -14.23 3.90
N TYR A 73 8.08 -15.48 3.59
CA TYR A 73 8.18 -16.60 4.52
C TYR A 73 8.86 -17.78 3.83
N ASN A 74 9.88 -18.35 4.47
CA ASN A 74 10.49 -19.61 4.03
C ASN A 74 9.74 -20.77 4.71
N LEU A 75 9.08 -21.62 3.93
CA LEU A 75 8.23 -22.69 4.48
C LEU A 75 8.94 -24.04 4.64
N GLY A 76 10.25 -24.09 4.38
CA GLY A 76 11.01 -25.35 4.38
C GLY A 76 10.66 -26.25 3.19
N ALA A 77 11.50 -27.26 2.97
CA ALA A 77 11.29 -28.34 2.02
C ALA A 77 11.29 -29.67 2.79
#